data_AF-A0A950U4B0-F1
#
_entry.id   AF-A0A950U4B0-F1
#
_cell.length_a   1.000
_cell.length_b   1.000
_cell.length_c   1.000
_cell.angle_alpha   90.00
_cell.angle_beta   90.00
_cell.angle_gamma   90.00
#
_symmetry.space_group_name_H-M   'P 1'
#
loop_
_entity.id
_entity.type
_entity.pdbx_description
1 polymer ?
#
loop_
_entity_poly.entity_id
_entity_poly.type
_entity_poly.pdbx_seq_one_letter_code
_entity_poly.pdbx_strand_id
1 'polypeptide(L)'
;VNHTFVVFFYGVFPGAFETLARMDIMLHHLCTWWDVLEACQDRPYFSDSALAEVRRFLENPVAWSAAHGGISSAEEAEARRAAEA
;
A
#
# COMPACT_ATOMS: atom_id res chain seq x y z
N VAL A 1 -17.59 -14.14 14.96
CA VAL A 1 -16.21 -13.64 15.14
C VAL A 1 -15.96 -12.67 14.00
N ASN A 2 -15.78 -11.37 14.30
CA ASN A 2 -15.71 -10.27 13.32
C ASN A 2 -14.33 -9.59 13.28
N HIS A 3 -13.28 -10.30 13.72
CA HIS A 3 -11.91 -9.80 13.73
C HIS A 3 -11.04 -10.58 12.76
N THR A 4 -10.22 -9.84 12.01
CA THR A 4 -9.15 -10.41 11.18
C THR A 4 -7.83 -9.83 11.63
N PHE A 5 -6.80 -10.68 11.67
CA PHE A 5 -5.44 -10.27 11.99
C PHE A 5 -4.53 -10.60 10.82
N VAL A 6 -3.66 -9.65 10.48
CA VAL A 6 -2.56 -9.85 9.54
C VAL A 6 -1.26 -9.45 10.21
N VAL A 7 -0.15 -10.08 9.83
CA VAL A 7 1.17 -9.63 10.29
C VAL A 7 1.45 -8.23 9.75
N PHE A 8 1.08 -7.98 8.50
CA PHE A 8 1.43 -6.77 7.77
C PHE A 8 0.23 -6.18 7.03
N PHE A 9 -0.01 -4.88 7.19
CA PHE A 9 -1.02 -4.12 6.45
C PHE A 9 -0.35 -2.98 5.69
N TYR A 10 -0.70 -2.77 4.42
CA TYR A 10 0.02 -1.83 3.55
C TYR A 10 0.00 -0.37 4.06
N GLY A 11 -1.11 0.11 4.64
CA GLY A 11 -1.17 1.44 5.26
C GLY A 11 -1.19 2.65 4.30
N VAL A 12 -1.38 2.44 3.00
CA VAL A 12 -1.26 3.51 1.97
C VAL A 12 -2.50 3.73 1.11
N PHE A 13 -3.48 2.83 1.15
CA PHE A 13 -4.70 2.95 0.38
C PHE A 13 -5.85 3.45 1.27
N PRO A 14 -6.43 4.64 0.98
CA PRO A 14 -7.54 5.17 1.75
C PRO A 14 -8.78 4.27 1.59
N GLY A 15 -9.65 4.22 2.59
CA GLY A 15 -10.93 3.51 2.49
C GLY A 15 -10.88 2.01 2.86
N ALA A 16 -9.70 1.45 3.13
CA ALA A 16 -9.57 0.02 3.44
C ALA A 16 -10.28 -0.35 4.75
N PHE A 17 -10.07 0.41 5.83
CA PHE A 17 -10.72 0.17 7.12
C PHE A 17 -12.23 0.38 7.04
N GLU A 18 -12.68 1.42 6.34
CA GLU A 18 -14.10 1.71 6.14
C GLU A 18 -14.77 0.59 5.35
N THR A 19 -14.09 0.05 4.33
CA THR A 19 -14.60 -1.07 3.54
C THR A 19 -14.76 -2.34 4.36
N LEU A 20 -13.77 -2.66 5.19
CA LEU A 20 -13.84 -3.81 6.10
C LEU A 20 -14.91 -3.60 7.18
N ALA A 21 -15.01 -2.39 7.75
CA ALA A 21 -16.01 -2.06 8.76
C ALA A 21 -17.44 -2.19 8.20
N ARG A 22 -17.69 -1.79 6.94
CA ARG A 22 -18.99 -2.01 6.26
C ARG A 22 -19.35 -3.49 6.10
N MET A 23 -18.37 -4.39 6.14
CA MET A 23 -18.56 -5.84 6.07
C MET A 23 -18.63 -6.49 7.46
N ASP A 24 -18.70 -5.69 8.54
CA ASP A 24 -18.57 -6.16 9.92
C ASP A 24 -17.24 -6.93 10.14
N ILE A 25 -16.14 -6.37 9.62
CA ILE A 25 -14.78 -6.89 9.81
C ILE A 25 -13.89 -5.80 10.41
N MET A 26 -13.32 -6.09 11.57
CA MET A 26 -12.32 -5.26 12.22
C MET A 26 -10.92 -5.83 11.97
N LEU A 27 -10.07 -5.06 11.30
CA LEU A 27 -8.70 -5.45 10.96
C LEU A 27 -7.71 -5.04 12.05
N HIS A 28 -6.89 -5.99 12.46
CA HIS A 28 -5.71 -5.79 13.30
C HIS A 28 -4.44 -6.08 12.51
N HIS A 29 -3.36 -5.33 12.74
CA HIS A 29 -2.07 -5.57 12.10
C HIS A 29 -0.90 -5.23 13.03
N LEU A 30 0.26 -5.87 12.84
CA LEU A 30 1.46 -5.56 13.63
C LEU A 30 2.22 -4.35 13.10
N CYS A 31 2.33 -4.21 11.77
CA CYS A 31 3.05 -3.09 11.16
C CYS A 31 2.59 -2.80 9.73
N THR A 32 3.11 -1.71 9.21
CA THR A 32 2.88 -1.13 7.88
C THR A 32 4.20 -0.77 7.20
N TRP A 33 4.15 -0.33 5.95
CA TRP A 33 5.34 0.15 5.24
C TRP A 33 6.00 1.36 5.90
N TRP A 34 5.24 2.17 6.63
CA TRP A 34 5.80 3.31 7.37
C TRP A 34 6.73 2.85 8.48
N ASP A 35 6.34 1.81 9.22
CA ASP A 35 7.18 1.21 10.28
C ASP A 35 8.44 0.57 9.68
N VAL A 36 8.33 -0.01 8.48
CA VAL A 36 9.50 -0.56 7.76
C VAL A 36 10.45 0.55 7.32
N LEU A 37 9.95 1.69 6.85
CA LEU A 37 10.78 2.85 6.52
C LEU A 37 11.50 3.42 7.75
N GLU A 38 10.81 3.50 8.87
CA GLU A 38 11.40 3.94 10.15
C GLU A 38 12.53 2.98 10.58
N ALA A 39 12.27 1.67 10.57
CA ALA A 39 13.28 0.66 10.92
C ALA A 39 14.51 0.66 9.99
N CYS A 40 14.37 1.16 8.76
CA CYS A 40 15.49 1.31 7.83
C CYS A 40 16.39 2.51 8.15
N GLN A 41 15.99 3.42 9.04
CA GLN A 41 16.81 4.59 9.41
C GLN A 41 17.99 4.21 10.32
N ASP A 42 17.86 3.11 11.06
CA ASP A 42 18.84 2.71 12.07
C ASP A 42 20.14 2.13 11.49
N ARG A 43 20.11 1.65 10.23
CA ARG A 43 21.28 1.07 9.55
C ARG A 43 21.22 1.31 8.04
N PRO A 44 22.38 1.37 7.34
CA PRO A 44 22.43 1.60 5.90
C PRO A 44 22.08 0.32 5.11
N TYR A 45 20.88 -0.21 5.30
CA TYR A 45 20.38 -1.35 4.52
C TYR A 45 20.11 -0.98 3.06
N PHE A 46 19.73 0.28 2.82
CA PHE A 46 19.39 0.84 1.52
C PHE A 46 20.01 2.23 1.37
N SER A 47 20.13 2.71 0.13
CA SER A 47 20.54 4.09 -0.14
C SER A 47 19.43 5.07 0.21
N ASP A 48 19.81 6.29 0.57
CA ASP A 48 18.87 7.39 0.85
C ASP A 48 17.93 7.64 -0.35
N SER A 49 18.44 7.51 -1.58
CA SER A 49 17.64 7.65 -2.80
C SER A 49 16.55 6.59 -2.91
N ALA A 50 16.84 5.33 -2.52
CA ALA A 50 15.86 4.26 -2.56
C ALA A 50 14.79 4.46 -1.49
N LEU A 51 15.17 4.83 -0.27
CA LEU A 51 14.24 5.13 0.82
C LEU A 51 13.34 6.33 0.48
N ALA A 52 13.91 7.38 -0.14
CA ALA A 52 13.14 8.52 -0.61
C ALA A 52 12.12 8.13 -1.69
N GLU A 53 12.49 7.25 -2.62
CA GLU A 53 11.57 6.81 -3.67
C GLU A 53 10.43 5.93 -3.12
N VAL A 54 10.74 5.03 -2.19
CA VAL A 54 9.72 4.26 -1.47
C VAL A 54 8.76 5.20 -0.73
N ARG A 55 9.27 6.22 -0.03
CA ARG A 55 8.43 7.21 0.64
C ARG A 55 7.49 7.92 -0.34
N ARG A 56 7.97 8.33 -1.52
CA ARG A 56 7.13 8.97 -2.55
C ARG A 56 6.01 8.05 -3.03
N PHE A 57 6.30 6.75 -3.17
CA PHE A 57 5.27 5.77 -3.45
C PHE A 57 4.23 5.68 -2.32
N LEU A 58 4.66 5.64 -1.04
CA LEU A 58 3.70 5.54 0.07
C LEU A 58 2.82 6.79 0.23
N GLU A 59 3.35 7.98 -0.06
CA GLU A 59 2.61 9.26 0.01
C GLU A 59 1.55 9.39 -1.08
N ASN A 60 1.80 8.86 -2.28
CA ASN A 60 0.84 8.86 -3.38
C ASN A 60 1.05 7.66 -4.33
N PRO A 61 0.57 6.47 -3.97
CA PRO A 61 0.86 5.25 -4.72
C PRO A 61 0.30 5.28 -6.14
N VAL A 62 -0.84 5.95 -6.34
CA VAL A 62 -1.51 6.05 -7.65
C VAL A 62 -0.72 6.95 -8.61
N ALA A 63 -0.38 8.17 -8.18
CA ALA A 63 0.41 9.08 -9.01
C ALA A 63 1.82 8.53 -9.28
N TRP A 64 2.42 7.89 -8.27
CA TRP A 64 3.70 7.21 -8.44
C TRP A 64 3.60 6.09 -9.48
N SER A 65 2.59 5.22 -9.37
CA SER A 65 2.40 4.12 -10.32
C SER A 65 2.22 4.63 -11.75
N ALA A 66 1.39 5.65 -11.95
CA ALA A 66 1.18 6.29 -13.25
C ALA A 66 2.49 6.84 -13.86
N ALA A 67 3.34 7.47 -13.03
CA ALA A 67 4.63 8.00 -13.48
C ALA A 67 5.68 6.92 -13.81
N HIS A 68 5.47 5.68 -13.34
CA HIS A 68 6.39 4.56 -13.49
C HIS A 68 5.85 3.43 -14.38
N GLY A 69 4.86 3.72 -15.24
CA GLY A 69 4.30 2.77 -16.21
C GLY A 69 3.35 1.73 -15.61
N GLY A 70 2.89 1.96 -14.38
CA GLY A 70 1.86 1.17 -13.71
C GLY A 70 0.46 1.76 -13.86
N ILE A 71 -0.50 1.14 -13.18
CA ILE A 71 -1.92 1.46 -13.29
C ILE A 71 -2.26 2.71 -12.48
N SER A 72 -3.00 3.64 -13.07
CA SER A 72 -3.37 4.92 -12.48
C SER A 72 -4.80 4.98 -11.94
N SER A 73 -5.64 3.97 -12.17
CA SER A 73 -7.01 3.91 -11.63
C SER A 73 -7.57 2.48 -11.56
N ALA A 74 -8.64 2.31 -10.78
CA ALA A 74 -9.37 1.02 -10.73
C ALA A 74 -10.00 0.67 -12.08
N GLU A 75 -10.53 1.66 -12.81
CA GLU A 75 -11.09 1.48 -14.16
C GLU A 75 -10.04 1.01 -15.15
N GLU A 76 -8.82 1.59 -15.10
CA GLU A 76 -7.70 1.15 -15.92
C GLU A 76 -7.26 -0.28 -15.54
N ALA A 77 -7.26 -0.61 -14.25
CA ALA A 77 -6.99 -1.98 -13.77
C ALA A 77 -8.02 -2.99 -14.29
N GLU A 78 -9.30 -2.61 -14.33
CA GLU A 78 -10.39 -3.44 -14.85
C GLU A 78 -10.31 -3.60 -16.36
N ALA A 79 -10.08 -2.52 -17.11
CA ALA A 79 -9.91 -2.55 -18.56
C ALA A 79 -8.72 -3.44 -18.98
N ARG A 80 -7.59 -3.36 -18.25
CA ARG A 80 -6.41 -4.18 -18.53
C ARG A 80 -6.67 -5.66 -18.23
N ARG A 81 -7.31 -5.99 -17.11
CA ARG A 81 -7.72 -7.37 -16.79
C ARG A 81 -8.70 -7.94 -17.81
N ALA A 82 -9.63 -7.12 -18.32
CA ALA A 82 -10.57 -7.54 -19.35
C ALA A 82 -9.91 -7.74 -20.73
N ALA A 83 -8.87 -6.97 -21.05
CA ALA A 83 -8.10 -7.14 -22.29
C ALA A 83 -7.17 -8.36 -22.27
N GLU A 84 -6.82 -8.86 -21.09
CA GLU A 84 -5.96 -10.03 -20.88
C GLU A 84 -6.75 -11.35 -20.70
N ALA A 85 -8.10 -11.29 -20.68
CA ALA A 85 -9.01 -12.43 -20.53
C ALA A 85 -9.59 -12.89 -21.87
#